data_AF-A0A318UCZ8-F1
#
_entry.id   AF-A0A318UCZ8-F1
#
_cell.length_a   1.000
_cell.length_b   1.000
_cell.length_c   1.000
_cell.angle_alpha   90.00
_cell.angle_beta   90.00
_cell.angle_gamma   90.00
#
_symmetry.space_group_name_H-M   'P 1'
#
loop_
_entity.id
_entity.type
_entity.pdbx_description
1 polymer ?
#
loop_
_entity_poly.entity_id
_entity_poly.type
_entity_poly.pdbx_seq_one_letter_code
_entity_poly.pdbx_strand_id
1 'polypeptide(L)'
;MDQATFFELWCPLLTNTFSDLQIKRFTMKILFYSLLLSMFLMTVNCFAQAGADINLKRSIALIDSAFQKEDIEGFNKIVPLKGMQEFYAYAVNKKLKKASGASKIIRLDKDSAWVFLSGMAFYGNSGDETSLADYYTGIYKFQRTGLLWEVKDRLNIDRLNQIKKHKLGLDVLPGKEIKVKDTLSIDVNDFFGFALKLNHKAKLEKLLLNNAKTDFTFGGGLLWVNTRLKKKQQLIIHYTIEVESDEKDKNSAYFSQAYGHMRNQYFWHPFFSFSSANDRADFNLYCTIPKSCHLATSLPQRESLIGDVRIIEAKSEHPTFGLSVYYDRDWEVSTFKKDQIDFVLYATKDFLPEKKALYAEFSKNYDTLEKHFGKPLGSYFGIVQDRSNGDGWKNRSNSVVVAGEKGSSLIRDKPTPRATFGHEIAHGWTSPVGPATNFLMEGWATYAESLLLSSVYGDSIVHTFFQSQKQNYLNGKFNGNKSLWEDYSNSGVSYSKGSWVFYMLEHQLGKKNMSALMANFIRSGDQSVQSFIRQSSRVSGKNMEPFLFSWLKSKEIPVLAIQQSAKQLKISQQNDIFVFPLEFKLKLKDGAYLNKVVNINSKEQLLNITEGEIESYSVDPENKVLFTLK
;
A
#
# COMPACT_ATOMS: atom_id res chain seq x y z
N MET A 1 58.73 -2.21 -16.97
CA MET A 1 59.10 -1.21 -15.95
C MET A 1 58.85 -1.75 -14.54
N ASP A 2 59.73 -2.56 -13.94
CA ASP A 2 60.75 -3.53 -14.45
C ASP A 2 61.24 -4.41 -13.26
N GLN A 3 61.39 -5.74 -13.42
CA GLN A 3 62.65 -6.55 -13.53
C GLN A 3 63.58 -6.54 -12.29
N ALA A 4 64.26 -7.62 -11.86
CA ALA A 4 64.31 -9.09 -12.18
C ALA A 4 64.69 -9.87 -10.88
N THR A 5 65.33 -11.06 -10.75
CA THR A 5 66.00 -12.14 -11.54
C THR A 5 65.89 -13.46 -10.70
N PHE A 6 66.02 -14.73 -11.14
CA PHE A 6 67.18 -15.54 -11.62
C PHE A 6 68.39 -15.56 -10.64
N PHE A 7 69.16 -16.64 -10.34
CA PHE A 7 69.22 -18.08 -10.69
C PHE A 7 70.28 -18.76 -9.72
N GLU A 8 70.65 -20.07 -9.65
CA GLU A 8 70.40 -21.28 -10.46
C GLU A 8 70.54 -22.67 -9.71
N LEU A 9 70.99 -23.73 -10.42
CA LEU A 9 71.25 -25.16 -10.10
C LEU A 9 72.66 -25.37 -9.44
N TRP A 10 73.23 -26.56 -9.12
CA TRP A 10 73.03 -28.01 -9.40
C TRP A 10 73.51 -28.86 -8.15
N CYS A 11 73.23 -30.16 -7.92
CA CYS A 11 73.67 -31.46 -8.52
C CYS A 11 75.16 -31.84 -8.28
N PRO A 12 75.60 -33.14 -8.15
CA PRO A 12 74.92 -34.39 -8.55
C PRO A 12 75.08 -35.69 -7.68
N LEU A 13 74.22 -36.71 -7.96
CA LEU A 13 74.46 -38.19 -7.97
C LEU A 13 74.97 -38.93 -6.69
N LEU A 14 74.77 -40.24 -6.46
CA LEU A 14 74.40 -41.40 -7.31
C LEU A 14 73.51 -42.44 -6.55
N THR A 15 72.84 -43.28 -7.33
CA THR A 15 71.90 -44.40 -7.03
C THR A 15 72.13 -45.34 -5.84
N ASN A 16 71.02 -45.89 -5.31
CA ASN A 16 70.82 -47.36 -5.34
C ASN A 16 69.32 -47.76 -5.39
N THR A 17 69.00 -48.98 -5.85
CA THR A 17 67.64 -49.39 -6.28
C THR A 17 66.99 -50.46 -5.40
N PHE A 18 65.72 -50.30 -4.98
CA PHE A 18 64.80 -51.41 -4.66
C PHE A 18 63.31 -50.99 -4.65
N SER A 19 62.44 -51.91 -5.12
CA SER A 19 60.97 -52.03 -4.81
C SER A 19 59.91 -51.00 -5.24
N ASP A 20 60.15 -50.14 -6.24
CA ASP A 20 59.16 -49.17 -6.80
C ASP A 20 57.80 -49.77 -7.28
N LEU A 21 57.71 -51.09 -7.49
CA LEU A 21 56.51 -51.78 -8.00
C LEU A 21 55.37 -51.96 -6.97
N GLN A 22 55.68 -51.96 -5.66
CA GLN A 22 54.68 -52.08 -4.58
C GLN A 22 53.96 -50.75 -4.36
N ILE A 23 54.72 -49.65 -4.24
CA ILE A 23 54.20 -48.32 -3.89
C ILE A 23 53.23 -47.80 -4.96
N LYS A 24 53.61 -47.90 -6.25
CA LYS A 24 52.75 -47.46 -7.37
C LYS A 24 51.41 -48.20 -7.43
N ARG A 25 51.35 -49.48 -7.07
CA ARG A 25 50.09 -50.24 -6.97
C ARG A 25 49.22 -49.81 -5.78
N PHE A 26 49.80 -49.20 -4.75
CA PHE A 26 49.06 -48.70 -3.59
C PHE A 26 48.51 -47.29 -3.82
N THR A 27 49.33 -46.35 -4.30
CA THR A 27 48.86 -44.98 -4.65
C THR A 27 47.86 -44.98 -5.80
N MET A 28 48.05 -45.81 -6.83
CA MET A 28 47.07 -45.93 -7.92
C MET A 28 45.72 -46.49 -7.42
N LYS A 29 45.73 -47.45 -6.48
CA LYS A 29 44.48 -47.90 -5.82
C LYS A 29 43.82 -46.78 -5.02
N ILE A 30 44.58 -46.01 -4.23
CA ILE A 30 44.02 -44.91 -3.43
C ILE A 30 43.41 -43.82 -4.32
N LEU A 31 44.04 -43.44 -5.43
CA LEU A 31 43.43 -42.52 -6.40
C LEU A 31 42.19 -43.12 -7.08
N PHE A 32 42.21 -44.42 -7.42
CA PHE A 32 41.05 -45.05 -8.05
C PHE A 32 39.86 -45.17 -7.08
N TYR A 33 40.11 -45.47 -5.81
CA TYR A 33 39.08 -45.48 -4.77
C TYR A 33 38.58 -44.07 -4.41
N SER A 34 39.41 -43.02 -4.46
CA SER A 34 38.93 -41.64 -4.24
C SER A 34 38.16 -41.10 -5.45
N LEU A 35 38.52 -41.48 -6.69
CA LEU A 35 37.70 -41.22 -7.87
C LEU A 35 36.36 -41.96 -7.81
N LEU A 36 36.36 -43.26 -7.47
CA LEU A 36 35.14 -44.03 -7.29
C LEU A 36 34.28 -43.50 -6.14
N LEU A 37 34.86 -43.15 -5.00
CA LEU A 37 34.11 -42.60 -3.86
C LEU A 37 33.53 -41.21 -4.18
N SER A 38 34.25 -40.34 -4.90
CA SER A 38 33.73 -39.05 -5.33
C SER A 38 32.66 -39.17 -6.42
N MET A 39 32.80 -40.09 -7.39
CA MET A 39 31.73 -40.41 -8.33
C MET A 39 30.52 -41.03 -7.63
N PHE A 40 30.71 -41.90 -6.63
CA PHE A 40 29.63 -42.52 -5.86
C PHE A 40 28.92 -41.50 -4.95
N LEU A 41 29.66 -40.56 -4.34
CA LEU A 41 29.07 -39.44 -3.61
C LEU A 41 28.33 -38.47 -4.56
N MET A 42 28.81 -38.25 -5.79
CA MET A 42 28.07 -37.48 -6.79
C MET A 42 26.80 -38.18 -7.25
N THR A 43 26.83 -39.49 -7.54
CA THR A 43 25.62 -40.22 -7.96
C THR A 43 24.62 -40.38 -6.81
N VAL A 44 25.07 -40.68 -5.59
CA VAL A 44 24.19 -40.72 -4.40
C VAL A 44 23.56 -39.36 -4.12
N ASN A 45 24.30 -38.25 -4.22
CA ASN A 45 23.72 -36.91 -4.12
C ASN A 45 22.74 -36.62 -5.27
N CYS A 46 23.05 -37.02 -6.50
CA CYS A 46 22.16 -36.84 -7.65
C CYS A 46 20.84 -37.63 -7.50
N PHE A 47 20.90 -38.89 -7.08
CA PHE A 47 19.71 -39.70 -6.78
C PHE A 47 18.92 -39.16 -5.57
N ALA A 48 19.60 -38.69 -4.52
CA ALA A 48 18.95 -38.07 -3.37
C ALA A 48 18.24 -36.74 -3.74
N GLN A 49 18.84 -35.95 -4.63
CA GLN A 49 18.28 -34.69 -5.12
C GLN A 49 17.12 -34.93 -6.10
N ALA A 50 17.21 -35.93 -6.99
CA ALA A 50 16.11 -36.36 -7.85
C ALA A 50 14.94 -36.94 -7.04
N GLY A 51 15.21 -37.75 -6.01
CA GLY A 51 14.17 -38.25 -5.09
C GLY A 51 13.54 -37.14 -4.24
N ALA A 52 14.30 -36.10 -3.88
CA ALA A 52 13.78 -34.92 -3.19
C ALA A 52 12.84 -34.10 -4.09
N ASP A 53 13.22 -33.89 -5.35
CA ASP A 53 12.44 -33.22 -6.39
C ASP A 53 11.11 -33.94 -6.69
N ILE A 54 11.11 -35.27 -6.84
CA ILE A 54 9.90 -36.07 -7.04
C ILE A 54 8.90 -35.90 -5.87
N ASN A 55 9.38 -35.96 -4.63
CA ASN A 55 8.51 -35.79 -3.45
C ASN A 55 8.01 -34.34 -3.30
N LEU A 56 8.80 -33.34 -3.70
CA LEU A 56 8.37 -31.95 -3.72
C LEU A 56 7.28 -31.73 -4.78
N LYS A 57 7.47 -32.23 -6.00
CA LYS A 57 6.48 -32.21 -7.09
C LYS A 57 5.16 -32.88 -6.69
N ARG A 58 5.23 -34.02 -5.99
CA ARG A 58 4.03 -34.68 -5.43
C ARG A 58 3.31 -33.80 -4.39
N SER A 59 4.07 -33.11 -3.54
CA SER A 59 3.51 -32.23 -2.49
C SER A 59 2.86 -30.98 -3.10
N ILE A 60 3.46 -30.40 -4.14
CA ILE A 60 2.87 -29.33 -4.97
C ILE A 60 1.54 -29.78 -5.59
N ALA A 61 1.53 -30.93 -6.27
CA ALA A 61 0.33 -31.46 -6.92
C ALA A 61 -0.81 -31.79 -5.93
N LEU A 62 -0.48 -32.15 -4.67
CA LEU A 62 -1.47 -32.33 -3.61
C LEU A 62 -2.13 -31.01 -3.19
N ILE A 63 -1.35 -29.92 -3.08
CA ILE A 63 -1.86 -28.58 -2.77
C ILE A 63 -2.76 -28.07 -3.91
N ASP A 64 -2.29 -28.15 -5.16
CA ASP A 64 -3.08 -27.74 -6.33
C ASP A 64 -4.36 -28.58 -6.52
N SER A 65 -4.32 -29.87 -6.16
CA SER A 65 -5.52 -30.73 -6.12
C SER A 65 -6.48 -30.37 -4.99
N ALA A 66 -5.97 -29.97 -3.81
CA ALA A 66 -6.80 -29.53 -2.69
C ALA A 66 -7.47 -28.18 -2.98
N PHE A 67 -6.75 -27.22 -3.56
CA PHE A 67 -7.27 -25.89 -3.92
C PHE A 67 -8.46 -25.93 -4.88
N GLN A 68 -8.56 -26.96 -5.72
CA GLN A 68 -9.66 -27.12 -6.69
C GLN A 68 -10.91 -27.79 -6.10
N LYS A 69 -10.82 -28.41 -4.91
CA LYS A 69 -11.95 -29.08 -4.24
C LYS A 69 -12.80 -28.05 -3.45
N GLU A 70 -13.83 -28.55 -2.78
CA GLU A 70 -14.66 -27.81 -1.82
C GLU A 70 -14.54 -28.43 -0.41
N ASP A 71 -13.29 -28.64 0.03
CA ASP A 71 -12.93 -29.34 1.27
C ASP A 71 -12.03 -28.46 2.15
N ILE A 72 -12.67 -27.61 2.96
CA ILE A 72 -12.00 -26.66 3.87
C ILE A 72 -11.09 -27.39 4.86
N GLU A 73 -11.52 -28.54 5.39
CA GLU A 73 -10.71 -29.31 6.32
C GLU A 73 -9.49 -29.95 5.64
N GLY A 74 -9.69 -30.61 4.49
CA GLY A 74 -8.61 -31.25 3.73
C GLY A 74 -7.57 -30.25 3.26
N PHE A 75 -7.98 -29.06 2.79
CA PHE A 75 -7.06 -27.99 2.45
C PHE A 75 -6.29 -27.48 3.67
N ASN A 76 -6.97 -27.21 4.78
CA ASN A 76 -6.32 -26.69 6.00
C ASN A 76 -5.34 -27.70 6.63
N LYS A 77 -5.57 -29.01 6.45
CA LYS A 77 -4.64 -30.10 6.85
C LYS A 77 -3.36 -30.16 6.00
N ILE A 78 -3.36 -29.58 4.79
CA ILE A 78 -2.21 -29.58 3.85
C ILE A 78 -1.50 -28.22 3.84
N VAL A 79 -2.25 -27.11 3.94
CA VAL A 79 -1.75 -25.74 3.86
C VAL A 79 -1.91 -25.05 5.23
N PRO A 80 -0.84 -24.89 6.03
CA PRO A 80 -0.91 -24.31 7.38
C PRO A 80 -0.92 -22.77 7.40
N LEU A 81 -0.81 -22.11 6.24
CA LEU A 81 -0.76 -20.65 6.16
C LEU A 81 -2.16 -20.03 6.32
N LYS A 82 -2.44 -19.51 7.51
CA LYS A 82 -3.76 -18.96 7.91
C LYS A 82 -4.42 -18.05 6.86
N GLY A 83 -3.68 -17.14 6.22
CA GLY A 83 -4.22 -16.27 5.16
C GLY A 83 -4.70 -17.02 3.91
N MET A 84 -4.05 -18.14 3.54
CA MET A 84 -4.52 -19.02 2.47
C MET A 84 -5.75 -19.82 2.90
N GLN A 85 -5.80 -20.26 4.17
CA GLN A 85 -6.94 -20.97 4.75
C GLN A 85 -8.19 -20.07 4.79
N GLU A 86 -8.05 -18.81 5.24
CA GLU A 86 -9.10 -17.80 5.29
C GLU A 86 -9.62 -17.47 3.89
N PHE A 87 -8.72 -17.26 2.92
CA PHE A 87 -9.09 -17.06 1.53
C PHE A 87 -9.79 -18.28 0.91
N TYR A 88 -9.28 -19.49 1.13
CA TYR A 88 -9.88 -20.71 0.58
C TYR A 88 -11.26 -20.96 1.18
N ALA A 89 -11.42 -20.79 2.49
CA ALA A 89 -12.72 -20.85 3.16
C ALA A 89 -13.69 -19.78 2.62
N TYR A 90 -13.24 -18.54 2.39
CA TYR A 90 -14.03 -17.51 1.72
C TYR A 90 -14.46 -17.96 0.31
N ALA A 91 -13.54 -18.48 -0.50
CA ALA A 91 -13.81 -18.89 -1.88
C ALA A 91 -14.74 -20.11 -1.97
N VAL A 92 -14.69 -21.04 -1.02
CA VAL A 92 -15.65 -22.15 -0.90
C VAL A 92 -17.02 -21.64 -0.41
N ASN A 93 -17.06 -20.82 0.65
CA ASN A 93 -18.32 -20.27 1.19
C ASN A 93 -19.04 -19.35 0.19
N LYS A 94 -18.31 -18.67 -0.69
CA LYS A 94 -18.84 -17.88 -1.82
C LYS A 94 -19.11 -18.70 -3.08
N LYS A 95 -18.83 -20.00 -3.08
CA LYS A 95 -18.97 -20.93 -4.23
C LYS A 95 -18.22 -20.44 -5.49
N LEU A 96 -17.07 -19.79 -5.29
CA LEU A 96 -16.24 -19.32 -6.40
C LEU A 96 -15.62 -20.53 -7.12
N LYS A 97 -15.66 -20.49 -8.44
CA LYS A 97 -14.88 -21.41 -9.27
C LYS A 97 -13.39 -21.19 -8.96
N LYS A 98 -12.64 -22.27 -8.78
CA LYS A 98 -11.21 -22.27 -8.46
C LYS A 98 -10.44 -23.05 -9.53
N ALA A 99 -9.20 -22.67 -9.82
CA ALA A 99 -8.30 -23.40 -10.70
C ALA A 99 -6.84 -23.23 -10.27
N SER A 100 -6.07 -24.32 -10.28
CA SER A 100 -4.60 -24.26 -10.16
C SER A 100 -3.99 -23.73 -11.46
N GLY A 101 -2.90 -22.96 -11.35
CA GLY A 101 -2.15 -22.41 -12.47
C GLY A 101 -0.80 -23.12 -12.68
N ALA A 102 0.18 -22.36 -13.15
CA ALA A 102 1.56 -22.83 -13.26
C ALA A 102 2.23 -22.93 -11.88
N SER A 103 3.10 -23.92 -11.72
CA SER A 103 4.01 -24.05 -10.57
C SER A 103 5.46 -24.24 -11.04
N LYS A 104 6.42 -23.74 -10.27
CA LYS A 104 7.86 -23.83 -10.60
C LYS A 104 8.74 -23.82 -9.36
N ILE A 105 9.66 -24.79 -9.28
CA ILE A 105 10.73 -24.79 -8.30
C ILE A 105 11.75 -23.71 -8.71
N ILE A 106 11.83 -22.62 -7.94
CA ILE A 106 12.79 -21.53 -8.11
C ILE A 106 14.16 -21.95 -7.54
N ARG A 107 14.15 -22.66 -6.40
CA ARG A 107 15.34 -23.18 -5.74
C ARG A 107 15.00 -24.47 -4.98
N LEU A 108 15.91 -25.44 -5.03
CA LEU A 108 15.87 -26.67 -4.22
C LEU A 108 17.20 -26.85 -3.50
N ASP A 109 17.16 -26.75 -2.17
CA ASP A 109 18.25 -27.15 -1.27
C ASP A 109 17.92 -28.53 -0.65
N LYS A 110 18.83 -29.09 0.15
CA LYS A 110 18.69 -30.44 0.76
C LYS A 110 17.38 -30.63 1.55
N ASP A 111 17.05 -29.64 2.38
CA ASP A 111 15.94 -29.70 3.35
C ASP A 111 14.93 -28.54 3.21
N SER A 112 15.16 -27.61 2.29
CA SER A 112 14.28 -26.45 1.99
C SER A 112 14.16 -26.21 0.49
N ALA A 113 13.03 -25.69 0.04
CA ALA A 113 12.83 -25.28 -1.35
C ALA A 113 12.01 -23.98 -1.44
N TRP A 114 12.16 -23.25 -2.54
CA TRP A 114 11.35 -22.09 -2.87
C TRP A 114 10.61 -22.35 -4.18
N VAL A 115 9.29 -22.21 -4.15
CA VAL A 115 8.40 -22.66 -5.22
C VAL A 115 7.40 -21.56 -5.55
N PHE A 116 7.38 -21.12 -6.81
CA PHE A 116 6.28 -20.37 -7.38
C PHE A 116 5.05 -21.29 -7.46
N LEU A 117 3.93 -20.87 -6.86
CA LEU A 117 2.62 -21.48 -7.02
C LEU A 117 1.66 -20.40 -7.53
N SER A 118 0.78 -20.75 -8.46
CA SER A 118 -0.28 -19.86 -8.90
C SER A 118 -1.63 -20.57 -9.00
N GLY A 119 -2.69 -19.79 -8.87
CA GLY A 119 -4.07 -20.28 -8.92
C GLY A 119 -5.05 -19.11 -8.86
N MET A 120 -6.23 -19.33 -9.43
CA MET A 120 -7.31 -18.34 -9.53
C MET A 120 -8.51 -18.76 -8.68
N ALA A 121 -9.18 -17.79 -8.09
CA ALA A 121 -10.61 -17.86 -7.82
C ALA A 121 -11.31 -16.84 -8.71
N PHE A 122 -12.27 -17.29 -9.52
CA PHE A 122 -12.93 -16.43 -10.52
C PHE A 122 -14.08 -15.65 -9.85
N TYR A 123 -14.00 -14.33 -9.92
CA TYR A 123 -14.91 -13.35 -9.30
C TYR A 123 -14.69 -11.98 -9.92
N GLY A 124 -15.73 -11.41 -10.53
CA GLY A 124 -15.63 -10.13 -11.22
C GLY A 124 -14.68 -10.16 -12.42
N ASN A 125 -14.20 -8.97 -12.79
CA ASN A 125 -13.33 -8.73 -13.94
C ASN A 125 -11.88 -9.16 -13.64
N SER A 126 -11.04 -9.25 -14.67
CA SER A 126 -9.67 -9.78 -14.54
C SER A 126 -8.76 -9.07 -13.55
N GLY A 127 -9.03 -7.81 -13.20
CA GLY A 127 -8.32 -7.08 -12.15
C GLY A 127 -8.74 -7.52 -10.75
N ASP A 128 -10.05 -7.62 -10.50
CA ASP A 128 -10.59 -8.16 -9.25
C ASP A 128 -10.18 -9.64 -9.06
N GLU A 129 -10.20 -10.44 -10.13
CA GLU A 129 -9.68 -11.81 -10.14
C GLU A 129 -8.17 -11.86 -9.85
N THR A 130 -7.38 -10.90 -10.35
CA THR A 130 -5.93 -10.78 -10.07
C THR A 130 -5.66 -10.37 -8.61
N SER A 131 -6.47 -9.45 -8.08
CA SER A 131 -6.43 -9.02 -6.67
C SER A 131 -6.73 -10.20 -5.74
N LEU A 132 -7.80 -10.94 -6.04
CA LEU A 132 -8.24 -12.09 -5.26
C LEU A 132 -7.27 -13.27 -5.38
N ALA A 133 -6.66 -13.47 -6.55
CA ALA A 133 -5.61 -14.47 -6.76
C ALA A 133 -4.35 -14.21 -5.91
N ASP A 134 -4.10 -12.99 -5.43
CA ASP A 134 -2.93 -12.71 -4.57
C ASP A 134 -2.95 -13.51 -3.26
N TYR A 135 -4.11 -13.90 -2.73
CA TYR A 135 -4.15 -14.68 -1.49
C TYR A 135 -3.62 -16.13 -1.62
N TYR A 136 -3.54 -16.68 -2.85
CA TYR A 136 -2.98 -18.02 -3.12
C TYR A 136 -1.75 -17.99 -4.05
N THR A 137 -1.69 -17.07 -5.01
CA THR A 137 -0.59 -16.98 -5.96
C THR A 137 0.60 -16.25 -5.33
N GLY A 138 1.72 -16.96 -5.21
CA GLY A 138 2.89 -16.48 -4.47
C GLY A 138 4.12 -17.36 -4.67
N ILE A 139 5.20 -16.99 -3.99
CA ILE A 139 6.42 -17.78 -3.92
C ILE A 139 6.55 -18.29 -2.49
N TYR A 140 6.59 -19.62 -2.33
CA TYR A 140 6.42 -20.29 -1.04
C TYR A 140 7.69 -21.01 -0.62
N LYS A 141 8.03 -20.91 0.67
CA LYS A 141 9.04 -21.75 1.29
C LYS A 141 8.43 -23.10 1.66
N PHE A 142 8.92 -24.14 1.02
CA PHE A 142 8.72 -25.52 1.46
C PHE A 142 9.88 -25.95 2.38
N GLN A 143 9.56 -26.72 3.42
CA GLN A 143 10.52 -27.37 4.30
C GLN A 143 10.26 -28.88 4.27
N ARG A 144 11.33 -29.68 4.27
CA ARG A 144 11.25 -31.14 4.25
C ARG A 144 11.00 -31.70 5.65
N THR A 145 9.99 -32.55 5.79
CA THR A 145 9.70 -33.34 6.99
C THR A 145 9.77 -34.83 6.63
N GLY A 146 10.96 -35.42 6.77
CA GLY A 146 11.23 -36.81 6.39
C GLY A 146 11.11 -37.03 4.87
N LEU A 147 10.00 -37.63 4.43
CA LEU A 147 9.68 -37.85 3.01
C LEU A 147 8.69 -36.82 2.43
N LEU A 148 8.04 -36.02 3.28
CA LEU A 148 7.06 -35.01 2.87
C LEU A 148 7.72 -33.64 2.74
N TRP A 149 7.07 -32.76 1.96
CA TRP A 149 7.42 -31.35 1.85
C TRP A 149 6.21 -30.49 2.25
N GLU A 150 6.38 -29.65 3.26
CA GLU A 150 5.32 -28.82 3.83
C GLU A 150 5.59 -27.34 3.54
N VAL A 151 4.55 -26.60 3.17
CA VAL A 151 4.62 -25.13 3.10
C VAL A 151 4.80 -24.58 4.53
N LYS A 152 5.80 -23.72 4.73
CA LYS A 152 6.07 -23.08 6.03
C LYS A 152 5.97 -21.56 6.03
N ASP A 153 6.21 -20.92 4.88
CA ASP A 153 6.30 -19.46 4.78
C ASP A 153 6.02 -18.98 3.34
N ARG A 154 5.77 -17.68 3.18
CA ARG A 154 5.53 -17.03 1.89
C ARG A 154 6.47 -15.83 1.72
N LEU A 155 7.05 -15.72 0.52
CA LEU A 155 7.88 -14.60 0.12
C LEU A 155 7.03 -13.34 -0.11
N ASN A 156 7.23 -12.31 0.70
CA ASN A 156 6.86 -10.94 0.33
C ASN A 156 7.80 -10.48 -0.78
N ILE A 157 7.29 -10.37 -2.02
CA ILE A 157 8.08 -10.18 -3.25
C ILE A 157 8.86 -8.86 -3.29
N ASP A 158 8.41 -7.89 -2.50
CA ASP A 158 8.91 -6.52 -2.40
C ASP A 158 9.85 -6.28 -1.21
N ARG A 159 10.13 -7.31 -0.38
CA ARG A 159 10.88 -7.16 0.88
C ARG A 159 12.31 -6.61 0.75
N LEU A 160 12.91 -6.74 -0.44
CA LEU A 160 14.31 -6.41 -0.75
C LEU A 160 14.48 -5.83 -2.15
N ASN A 161 13.72 -6.36 -3.12
CA ASN A 161 13.68 -5.86 -4.49
C ASN A 161 13.01 -4.47 -4.54
N GLN A 162 13.40 -3.63 -5.50
CA GLN A 162 12.75 -2.33 -5.73
C GLN A 162 12.43 -2.09 -7.21
N ILE A 163 11.29 -1.44 -7.47
CA ILE A 163 11.02 -0.78 -8.75
C ILE A 163 11.39 0.70 -8.58
N LYS A 164 12.20 1.24 -9.49
CA LYS A 164 12.70 2.63 -9.41
C LYS A 164 12.04 3.55 -10.43
N LYS A 165 11.72 3.03 -11.60
CA LYS A 165 11.17 3.79 -12.72
C LYS A 165 10.43 2.89 -13.71
N HIS A 166 9.36 3.41 -14.30
CA HIS A 166 8.71 2.90 -15.49
C HIS A 166 8.97 3.82 -16.70
N LYS A 167 8.96 3.23 -17.90
CA LYS A 167 8.85 3.96 -19.16
C LYS A 167 7.83 3.21 -20.03
N LEU A 168 6.58 3.63 -19.90
CA LEU A 168 5.42 3.00 -20.53
C LEU A 168 5.14 3.63 -21.90
N GLY A 169 5.05 2.79 -22.93
CA GLY A 169 4.22 3.03 -24.10
C GLY A 169 2.89 2.30 -23.92
N LEU A 170 1.76 3.00 -24.08
CA LEU A 170 0.41 2.45 -23.98
C LEU A 170 -0.38 2.79 -25.25
N ASP A 171 -0.93 1.78 -25.92
CA ASP A 171 -1.82 1.96 -27.07
C ASP A 171 -3.24 1.50 -26.65
N VAL A 172 -4.20 2.43 -26.56
CA VAL A 172 -5.59 2.16 -26.13
C VAL A 172 -6.49 2.02 -27.35
N LEU A 173 -7.14 0.86 -27.50
CA LEU A 173 -8.22 0.65 -28.46
C LEU A 173 -9.55 0.52 -27.69
N PRO A 174 -10.37 1.60 -27.63
CA PRO A 174 -11.61 1.65 -26.86
C PRO A 174 -12.48 0.41 -27.03
N GLY A 175 -12.97 -0.15 -25.92
CA GLY A 175 -13.86 -1.31 -25.91
C GLY A 175 -13.33 -2.56 -26.63
N LYS A 176 -12.01 -2.76 -26.70
CA LYS A 176 -11.40 -3.94 -27.35
C LYS A 176 -10.14 -4.47 -26.67
N GLU A 177 -9.07 -3.68 -26.63
CA GLU A 177 -7.77 -4.12 -26.09
C GLU A 177 -6.88 -2.93 -25.72
N ILE A 178 -5.92 -3.15 -24.83
CA ILE A 178 -4.75 -2.29 -24.68
C ILE A 178 -3.49 -3.04 -25.09
N LYS A 179 -2.48 -2.31 -25.57
CA LYS A 179 -1.14 -2.84 -25.83
C LYS A 179 -0.14 -2.02 -25.05
N VAL A 180 0.74 -2.67 -24.29
CA VAL A 180 1.67 -2.00 -23.39
C VAL A 180 3.10 -2.46 -23.65
N LYS A 181 4.02 -1.50 -23.63
CA LYS A 181 5.46 -1.68 -23.76
C LYS A 181 6.12 -0.97 -22.59
N ASP A 182 6.43 -1.69 -21.51
CA ASP A 182 7.10 -1.11 -20.34
C ASP A 182 8.59 -1.41 -20.37
N THR A 183 9.38 -0.49 -19.82
CA THR A 183 10.79 -0.65 -19.50
C THR A 183 11.01 -0.23 -18.06
N LEU A 184 10.90 -1.19 -17.15
CA LEU A 184 11.15 -0.98 -15.73
C LEU A 184 12.64 -0.85 -15.50
N SER A 185 13.04 0.08 -14.61
CA SER A 185 14.37 0.10 -14.00
C SER A 185 14.24 -0.45 -12.58
N ILE A 186 14.92 -1.58 -12.31
CA ILE A 186 14.75 -2.37 -11.09
C ILE A 186 16.07 -2.57 -10.34
N ASP A 187 15.99 -2.61 -9.01
CA ASP A 187 17.07 -3.08 -8.15
C ASP A 187 16.71 -4.48 -7.64
N VAL A 188 17.49 -5.49 -8.07
CA VAL A 188 17.36 -6.86 -7.59
C VAL A 188 18.30 -7.05 -6.41
N ASN A 189 17.74 -7.17 -5.21
CA ASN A 189 18.48 -7.45 -3.97
C ASN A 189 18.07 -8.78 -3.33
N ASP A 190 17.14 -9.54 -3.93
CA ASP A 190 16.73 -10.87 -3.47
C ASP A 190 17.39 -12.00 -4.29
N PHE A 191 17.84 -13.06 -3.62
CA PHE A 191 18.44 -14.24 -4.24
C PHE A 191 17.40 -15.13 -4.96
N PHE A 192 16.10 -14.93 -4.71
CA PHE A 192 15.02 -15.68 -5.36
C PHE A 192 14.54 -15.04 -6.67
N GLY A 193 15.31 -14.10 -7.24
CA GLY A 193 14.99 -13.41 -8.48
C GLY A 193 14.10 -12.18 -8.26
N PHE A 194 13.31 -11.83 -9.26
CA PHE A 194 12.40 -10.67 -9.22
C PHE A 194 10.97 -11.11 -9.52
N ALA A 195 9.99 -10.60 -8.78
CA ALA A 195 8.59 -10.93 -9.02
C ALA A 195 7.69 -9.70 -8.86
N LEU A 196 6.64 -9.60 -9.69
CA LEU A 196 5.72 -8.47 -9.75
C LEU A 196 4.31 -8.93 -10.12
N LYS A 197 3.30 -8.11 -9.80
CA LYS A 197 1.91 -8.31 -10.17
C LYS A 197 1.59 -7.67 -11.52
N LEU A 198 0.76 -8.36 -12.31
CA LEU A 198 0.25 -7.93 -13.61
C LEU A 198 -1.08 -8.67 -13.83
N ASN A 199 -2.05 -8.04 -14.50
CA ASN A 199 -3.37 -8.63 -14.78
C ASN A 199 -3.23 -10.03 -15.38
N HIS A 200 -3.90 -11.03 -14.80
CA HIS A 200 -3.71 -12.44 -15.17
C HIS A 200 -4.11 -12.78 -16.62
N LYS A 201 -4.89 -11.93 -17.31
CA LYS A 201 -5.23 -12.06 -18.75
C LYS A 201 -4.17 -11.45 -19.67
N ALA A 202 -3.09 -10.86 -19.15
CA ALA A 202 -2.02 -10.25 -19.94
C ALA A 202 -1.28 -11.28 -20.81
N LYS A 203 -1.42 -11.12 -22.13
CA LYS A 203 -0.78 -11.96 -23.15
C LYS A 203 0.63 -11.41 -23.39
N LEU A 204 1.63 -12.02 -22.76
CA LEU A 204 3.03 -11.58 -22.84
C LEU A 204 3.63 -11.86 -24.23
N GLU A 205 3.89 -10.81 -25.00
CA GLU A 205 4.49 -10.88 -26.34
C GLU A 205 6.03 -10.93 -26.29
N LYS A 206 6.63 -10.26 -25.28
CA LYS A 206 8.08 -10.12 -25.16
C LYS A 206 8.47 -9.87 -23.71
N LEU A 207 9.53 -10.52 -23.25
CA LEU A 207 10.18 -10.24 -21.97
C LEU A 207 11.70 -10.29 -22.15
N LEU A 208 12.40 -9.22 -21.78
CA LEU A 208 13.87 -9.14 -21.80
C LEU A 208 14.41 -8.57 -20.49
N LEU A 209 15.52 -9.11 -20.00
CA LEU A 209 16.32 -8.56 -18.91
C LEU A 209 17.63 -8.01 -19.48
N ASN A 210 17.89 -6.71 -19.31
CA ASN A 210 19.06 -6.01 -19.85
C ASN A 210 19.25 -6.27 -21.36
N ASN A 211 18.16 -6.23 -22.13
CA ASN A 211 18.05 -6.59 -23.57
C ASN A 211 18.30 -8.06 -23.94
N ALA A 212 18.62 -8.95 -23.01
CA ALA A 212 18.73 -10.40 -23.24
C ALA A 212 17.41 -11.12 -22.94
N LYS A 213 17.14 -12.25 -23.62
CA LYS A 213 16.09 -13.19 -23.18
C LYS A 213 16.47 -13.73 -21.78
N THR A 214 15.48 -13.90 -20.91
CA THR A 214 15.66 -14.57 -19.62
C THR A 214 14.54 -15.57 -19.36
N ASP A 215 14.79 -16.46 -18.42
CA ASP A 215 13.80 -17.40 -17.90
C ASP A 215 12.78 -16.68 -17.01
N PHE A 216 11.50 -17.03 -17.13
CA PHE A 216 10.40 -16.43 -16.38
C PHE A 216 9.26 -17.43 -16.18
N THR A 217 8.26 -17.06 -15.37
CA THR A 217 7.01 -17.81 -15.21
C THR A 217 5.89 -16.84 -14.87
N PHE A 218 4.74 -16.99 -15.52
CA PHE A 218 3.57 -16.14 -15.32
C PHE A 218 2.33 -17.01 -15.09
N GLY A 219 1.52 -16.63 -14.10
CA GLY A 219 0.29 -17.32 -13.74
C GLY A 219 -0.33 -16.68 -12.50
N GLY A 220 -1.65 -16.74 -12.34
CA GLY A 220 -2.34 -16.17 -11.17
C GLY A 220 -2.12 -14.66 -10.97
N GLY A 221 -1.78 -13.95 -12.05
CA GLY A 221 -1.43 -12.53 -12.03
C GLY A 221 -0.08 -12.20 -11.36
N LEU A 222 0.79 -13.18 -11.15
CA LEU A 222 2.17 -13.00 -10.68
C LEU A 222 3.15 -13.39 -11.78
N LEU A 223 4.03 -12.45 -12.15
CA LEU A 223 5.17 -12.68 -13.02
C LEU A 223 6.43 -12.82 -12.17
N TRP A 224 7.05 -13.99 -12.20
CA TRP A 224 8.40 -14.23 -11.70
C TRP A 224 9.40 -14.21 -12.85
N VAL A 225 10.56 -13.59 -12.64
CA VAL A 225 11.66 -13.46 -13.59
C VAL A 225 12.95 -13.93 -12.94
N ASN A 226 13.68 -14.79 -13.63
CA ASN A 226 15.01 -15.21 -13.25
C ASN A 226 15.99 -14.04 -13.42
N THR A 227 16.52 -13.54 -12.31
CA THR A 227 17.43 -12.38 -12.26
C THR A 227 18.57 -12.66 -11.28
N ARG A 228 19.68 -11.94 -11.42
CA ARG A 228 20.81 -11.98 -10.50
C ARG A 228 20.82 -10.72 -9.63
N LEU A 229 21.40 -10.81 -8.42
CA LEU A 229 21.65 -9.66 -7.55
C LEU A 229 22.44 -8.58 -8.30
N LYS A 230 21.76 -7.49 -8.64
CA LYS A 230 22.33 -6.33 -9.35
C LYS A 230 21.30 -5.18 -9.35
N LYS A 231 21.81 -3.99 -9.05
CA LYS A 231 21.07 -2.72 -9.10
C LYS A 231 21.01 -2.14 -10.51
N LYS A 232 20.02 -1.29 -10.78
CA LYS A 232 19.78 -0.60 -12.05
C LYS A 232 19.73 -1.54 -13.26
N GLN A 233 19.05 -2.68 -13.11
CA GLN A 233 18.73 -3.57 -14.24
C GLN A 233 17.51 -3.04 -15.00
N GLN A 234 17.42 -3.36 -16.29
CA GLN A 234 16.25 -3.05 -17.11
C GLN A 234 15.42 -4.31 -17.37
N LEU A 235 14.14 -4.27 -17.03
CA LEU A 235 13.17 -5.31 -17.38
C LEU A 235 12.19 -4.74 -18.41
N ILE A 236 12.26 -5.24 -19.63
CA ILE A 236 11.42 -4.81 -20.75
C ILE A 236 10.32 -5.84 -20.94
N ILE A 237 9.06 -5.40 -20.91
CA ILE A 237 7.89 -6.28 -21.06
C ILE A 237 6.97 -5.68 -22.13
N HIS A 238 6.63 -6.44 -23.16
CA HIS A 238 5.55 -6.12 -24.09
C HIS A 238 4.41 -7.11 -23.88
N TYR A 239 3.17 -6.63 -23.82
CA TYR A 239 1.99 -7.46 -23.65
C TYR A 239 0.71 -6.76 -24.12
N THR A 240 -0.34 -7.55 -24.34
CA THR A 240 -1.70 -7.07 -24.58
C THR A 240 -2.64 -7.54 -23.48
N ILE A 241 -3.65 -6.73 -23.17
CA ILE A 241 -4.79 -7.14 -22.34
C ILE A 241 -6.05 -6.92 -23.18
N GLU A 242 -6.85 -7.96 -23.31
CA GLU A 242 -8.21 -7.94 -23.87
C GLU A 242 -9.16 -7.55 -22.74
N VAL A 243 -10.02 -6.56 -22.96
CA VAL A 243 -10.59 -5.76 -21.86
C VAL A 243 -12.07 -5.98 -21.63
N GLU A 244 -12.49 -6.01 -20.36
CA GLU A 244 -13.88 -6.25 -19.98
C GLU A 244 -14.84 -5.07 -20.24
N SER A 245 -16.05 -5.41 -20.68
CA SER A 245 -17.13 -4.48 -21.03
C SER A 245 -18.48 -4.81 -20.35
N ASP A 246 -18.50 -5.67 -19.33
CA ASP A 246 -19.73 -5.95 -18.56
C ASP A 246 -20.07 -4.76 -17.66
N GLU A 247 -21.25 -4.17 -17.89
CA GLU A 247 -21.72 -3.03 -17.13
C GLU A 247 -22.04 -3.33 -15.65
N LYS A 248 -22.12 -4.61 -15.27
CA LYS A 248 -22.35 -5.06 -13.89
C LYS A 248 -21.06 -5.17 -13.08
N ASP A 249 -19.90 -5.07 -13.73
CA ASP A 249 -18.60 -5.50 -13.21
C ASP A 249 -17.51 -4.43 -13.43
N LYS A 250 -17.92 -3.17 -13.22
CA LYS A 250 -17.12 -1.97 -13.53
C LYS A 250 -16.01 -1.65 -12.51
N ASN A 251 -15.82 -2.50 -11.49
CA ASN A 251 -15.11 -2.09 -10.26
C ASN A 251 -13.65 -1.71 -10.51
N SER A 252 -12.83 -2.63 -11.03
CA SER A 252 -11.41 -2.32 -11.29
C SER A 252 -11.20 -1.66 -12.67
N ALA A 253 -12.03 -2.02 -13.65
CA ALA A 253 -12.04 -1.46 -15.00
C ALA A 253 -13.42 -1.60 -15.68
N TYR A 254 -13.65 -0.84 -16.74
CA TYR A 254 -14.78 -0.98 -17.66
C TYR A 254 -14.44 -0.34 -19.00
N PHE A 255 -14.78 -0.97 -20.12
CA PHE A 255 -14.42 -0.46 -21.44
C PHE A 255 -15.58 -0.56 -22.45
N SER A 256 -16.22 0.58 -22.74
CA SER A 256 -17.12 0.70 -23.89
C SER A 256 -16.43 1.37 -25.08
N GLN A 257 -17.11 1.45 -26.23
CA GLN A 257 -16.64 2.24 -27.36
C GLN A 257 -16.61 3.75 -27.05
N ALA A 258 -17.53 4.26 -26.23
CA ALA A 258 -17.69 5.69 -25.95
C ALA A 258 -16.84 6.18 -24.79
N TYR A 259 -16.76 5.41 -23.70
CA TYR A 259 -16.03 5.76 -22.49
C TYR A 259 -15.53 4.50 -21.75
N GLY A 260 -14.54 4.66 -20.88
CA GLY A 260 -14.02 3.56 -20.06
C GLY A 260 -12.84 3.94 -19.18
N HIS A 261 -12.43 3.02 -18.32
CA HIS A 261 -11.39 3.22 -17.32
C HIS A 261 -10.58 1.97 -17.00
N MET A 262 -9.36 2.21 -16.52
CA MET A 262 -8.47 1.28 -15.85
C MET A 262 -8.04 1.92 -14.54
N ARG A 263 -8.47 1.38 -13.39
CA ARG A 263 -7.95 1.80 -12.09
C ARG A 263 -6.67 1.02 -11.77
N ASN A 264 -5.95 1.45 -10.73
CA ASN A 264 -4.75 0.75 -10.25
C ASN A 264 -5.07 -0.73 -9.92
N GLN A 265 -6.29 -0.99 -9.44
CA GLN A 265 -6.87 -2.30 -9.13
C GLN A 265 -6.98 -3.24 -10.34
N TYR A 266 -6.88 -2.74 -11.57
CA TYR A 266 -6.95 -3.57 -12.78
C TYR A 266 -5.64 -4.30 -13.10
N PHE A 267 -4.53 -3.95 -12.41
CA PHE A 267 -3.19 -4.48 -12.65
C PHE A 267 -2.73 -4.38 -14.11
N TRP A 268 -3.17 -3.36 -14.84
CA TRP A 268 -2.87 -3.19 -16.27
C TRP A 268 -1.39 -2.87 -16.56
N HIS A 269 -0.63 -2.44 -15.55
CA HIS A 269 0.82 -2.34 -15.61
C HIS A 269 1.50 -3.13 -14.47
N PRO A 270 2.77 -3.50 -14.63
CA PRO A 270 3.59 -4.11 -13.59
C PRO A 270 3.70 -3.23 -12.33
N PHE A 271 3.48 -3.78 -11.14
CA PHE A 271 3.88 -3.20 -9.85
C PHE A 271 3.93 -4.29 -8.75
N PHE A 272 4.32 -3.97 -7.51
CA PHE A 272 4.34 -4.92 -6.39
C PHE A 272 3.00 -4.98 -5.64
N SER A 273 2.59 -3.87 -5.02
CA SER A 273 1.35 -3.76 -4.22
C SER A 273 0.98 -2.30 -3.92
N PHE A 274 -0.28 -2.04 -3.55
CA PHE A 274 -0.80 -0.70 -3.25
C PHE A 274 -0.22 -0.03 -1.98
N SER A 275 0.73 -0.66 -1.29
CA SER A 275 1.35 -0.14 -0.06
C SER A 275 2.86 -0.31 0.01
N SER A 276 3.50 -0.81 -1.05
CA SER A 276 4.95 -1.07 -1.02
C SER A 276 5.76 0.22 -1.19
N ALA A 277 6.52 0.58 -0.15
CA ALA A 277 7.50 1.67 -0.23
C ALA A 277 8.64 1.38 -1.22
N ASN A 278 8.87 0.12 -1.58
CA ASN A 278 9.87 -0.31 -2.56
C ASN A 278 9.37 -0.23 -4.03
N ASP A 279 8.12 0.15 -4.22
CA ASP A 279 7.41 0.29 -5.51
C ASP A 279 7.12 1.75 -5.88
N ARG A 280 7.52 2.71 -5.03
CA ARG A 280 7.40 4.14 -5.33
C ARG A 280 8.43 4.54 -6.38
N ALA A 281 7.97 4.62 -7.62
CA ALA A 281 8.76 4.73 -8.83
C ALA A 281 8.46 6.01 -9.62
N ASP A 282 9.44 6.48 -10.40
CA ASP A 282 9.22 7.51 -11.41
C ASP A 282 8.40 6.93 -12.58
N PHE A 283 7.36 7.62 -13.03
CA PHE A 283 6.62 7.25 -14.24
C PHE A 283 6.87 8.25 -15.37
N ASN A 284 7.30 7.74 -16.52
CA ASN A 284 7.16 8.39 -17.82
C ASN A 284 6.18 7.55 -18.66
N LEU A 285 5.06 8.13 -19.10
CA LEU A 285 4.03 7.47 -19.91
C LEU A 285 3.85 8.22 -21.24
N TYR A 286 3.90 7.47 -22.34
CA TYR A 286 3.48 7.89 -23.68
C TYR A 286 2.28 7.04 -24.07
N CYS A 287 1.11 7.65 -24.24
CA CYS A 287 -0.15 6.96 -24.50
C CYS A 287 -0.74 7.40 -25.85
N THR A 288 -1.31 6.45 -26.61
CA THR A 288 -2.06 6.71 -27.86
C THR A 288 -3.52 6.27 -27.73
N ILE A 289 -4.42 7.03 -28.34
CA ILE A 289 -5.87 6.73 -28.44
C ILE A 289 -6.43 7.40 -29.72
N PRO A 290 -7.51 6.89 -30.36
CA PRO A 290 -8.14 7.59 -31.48
C PRO A 290 -8.56 9.03 -31.12
N LYS A 291 -8.36 9.99 -32.03
CA LYS A 291 -8.56 11.44 -31.76
C LYS A 291 -9.96 11.81 -31.25
N SER A 292 -10.96 11.00 -31.58
CA SER A 292 -12.35 11.13 -31.16
C SER A 292 -12.60 10.87 -29.67
N CYS A 293 -11.62 10.35 -28.94
CA CYS A 293 -11.66 10.19 -27.49
C CYS A 293 -10.67 11.18 -26.84
N HIS A 294 -11.07 11.84 -25.77
CA HIS A 294 -10.15 12.42 -24.79
C HIS A 294 -9.71 11.33 -23.80
N LEU A 295 -8.54 11.53 -23.17
CA LEU A 295 -7.98 10.59 -22.19
C LEU A 295 -7.31 11.35 -21.04
N ALA A 296 -7.64 10.94 -19.82
CA ALA A 296 -7.05 11.41 -18.57
C ALA A 296 -6.26 10.28 -17.92
N THR A 297 -5.01 10.55 -17.55
CA THR A 297 -4.17 9.70 -16.70
C THR A 297 -4.19 10.24 -15.28
N SER A 298 -3.86 9.43 -14.28
CA SER A 298 -3.73 9.90 -12.89
C SER A 298 -2.55 10.87 -12.65
N LEU A 299 -1.79 11.23 -13.68
CA LEU A 299 -0.57 12.04 -13.59
C LEU A 299 -0.76 13.39 -14.29
N PRO A 300 0.04 14.42 -13.96
CA PRO A 300 0.19 15.58 -14.83
C PRO A 300 0.54 15.14 -16.26
N GLN A 301 -0.20 15.66 -17.22
CA GLN A 301 -0.10 15.28 -18.63
C GLN A 301 -0.19 16.47 -19.57
N ARG A 302 0.25 16.25 -20.82
CA ARG A 302 0.01 17.10 -21.98
C ARG A 302 -0.54 16.24 -23.09
N GLU A 303 -1.36 16.82 -23.96
CA GLU A 303 -1.88 16.13 -25.15
C GLU A 303 -1.46 16.84 -26.45
N SER A 304 -1.41 16.07 -27.53
CA SER A 304 -1.20 16.53 -28.89
C SER A 304 -1.98 15.65 -29.88
N LEU A 305 -2.15 16.11 -31.11
CA LEU A 305 -2.81 15.36 -32.19
C LEU A 305 -1.82 15.13 -33.34
N ILE A 306 -1.72 13.89 -33.81
CA ILE A 306 -0.99 13.54 -35.03
C ILE A 306 -1.91 12.67 -35.90
N GLY A 307 -2.40 13.24 -36.99
CA GLY A 307 -3.38 12.59 -37.88
C GLY A 307 -4.67 12.24 -37.15
N ASP A 308 -5.02 10.95 -37.12
CA ASP A 308 -6.21 10.42 -36.45
C ASP A 308 -5.97 9.94 -35.01
N VAL A 309 -4.78 10.19 -34.46
CA VAL A 309 -4.37 9.75 -33.13
C VAL A 309 -4.17 10.95 -32.19
N ARG A 310 -4.73 10.85 -30.98
CA ARG A 310 -4.37 11.69 -29.83
C ARG A 310 -3.24 11.02 -29.07
N ILE A 311 -2.20 11.80 -28.78
CA ILE A 311 -1.02 11.38 -28.02
C ILE A 311 -1.04 12.11 -26.69
N ILE A 312 -0.86 11.37 -25.60
CA ILE A 312 -0.83 11.87 -24.24
C ILE A 312 0.54 11.55 -23.65
N GLU A 313 1.30 12.59 -23.30
CA GLU A 313 2.57 12.48 -22.59
C GLU A 313 2.35 12.85 -21.12
N ALA A 314 2.55 11.90 -20.22
CA ALA A 314 2.29 12.06 -18.79
C ALA A 314 3.50 11.67 -17.94
N LYS A 315 3.70 12.38 -16.83
CA LYS A 315 4.86 12.17 -15.96
C LYS A 315 4.51 12.39 -14.48
N SER A 316 5.00 11.52 -13.61
CA SER A 316 4.90 11.73 -12.16
C SER A 316 5.80 12.88 -11.70
N GLU A 317 5.27 13.76 -10.85
CA GLU A 317 6.04 14.83 -10.18
C GLU A 317 6.97 14.27 -9.10
N HIS A 318 6.46 13.25 -8.39
CA HIS A 318 7.12 12.54 -7.29
C HIS A 318 7.00 11.03 -7.51
N PRO A 319 7.91 10.19 -6.97
CA PRO A 319 7.80 8.74 -7.09
C PRO A 319 6.50 8.21 -6.48
N THR A 320 5.72 7.45 -7.24
CA THR A 320 4.40 6.94 -6.83
C THR A 320 4.22 5.47 -7.20
N PHE A 321 3.05 4.88 -6.91
CA PHE A 321 2.70 3.50 -7.22
C PHE A 321 1.30 3.47 -7.88
N GLY A 322 1.12 2.61 -8.89
CA GLY A 322 -0.16 2.42 -9.57
C GLY A 322 -0.65 3.63 -10.39
N LEU A 323 -0.90 3.43 -11.68
CA LEU A 323 -1.50 4.43 -12.55
C LEU A 323 -2.95 4.09 -12.87
N SER A 324 -3.82 5.10 -12.89
CA SER A 324 -5.16 4.99 -13.46
C SER A 324 -5.26 5.75 -14.77
N VAL A 325 -6.10 5.27 -15.68
CA VAL A 325 -6.38 5.87 -17.00
C VAL A 325 -7.88 5.82 -17.24
N TYR A 326 -8.44 6.90 -17.79
CA TYR A 326 -9.85 7.07 -18.09
C TYR A 326 -9.98 7.73 -19.47
N TYR A 327 -10.95 7.33 -20.28
CA TYR A 327 -11.21 7.93 -21.58
C TYR A 327 -12.70 8.14 -21.83
N ASP A 328 -13.01 9.12 -22.67
CA ASP A 328 -14.38 9.45 -23.07
C ASP A 328 -14.40 10.21 -24.40
N ARG A 329 -15.42 10.01 -25.23
CA ARG A 329 -15.67 10.78 -26.47
C ARG A 329 -16.39 12.10 -26.24
N ASP A 330 -17.14 12.21 -25.16
CA ASP A 330 -18.11 13.29 -24.93
C ASP A 330 -17.61 14.36 -23.92
N TRP A 331 -16.38 14.21 -23.40
CA TRP A 331 -15.76 15.16 -22.49
C TRP A 331 -15.35 16.48 -23.17
N GLU A 332 -15.67 17.61 -22.52
CA GLU A 332 -14.97 18.88 -22.72
C GLU A 332 -13.81 18.99 -21.71
N VAL A 333 -12.56 19.12 -22.18
CA VAL A 333 -11.42 19.38 -21.27
C VAL A 333 -11.35 20.87 -20.95
N SER A 334 -11.39 21.22 -19.65
CA SER A 334 -11.38 22.61 -19.17
C SER A 334 -10.25 22.84 -18.17
N THR A 335 -9.31 23.73 -18.52
CA THR A 335 -8.14 24.06 -17.70
C THR A 335 -8.26 25.44 -17.08
N PHE A 336 -7.95 25.54 -15.79
CA PHE A 336 -7.86 26.77 -15.00
C PHE A 336 -6.52 26.76 -14.24
N LYS A 337 -6.07 27.92 -13.70
CA LYS A 337 -4.77 28.02 -13.04
C LYS A 337 -4.85 28.77 -11.71
N LYS A 338 -4.43 28.10 -10.63
CA LYS A 338 -4.27 28.67 -9.28
C LYS A 338 -2.80 28.63 -8.89
N ASP A 339 -2.15 29.79 -8.92
CA ASP A 339 -0.72 29.96 -8.64
C ASP A 339 0.15 29.00 -9.47
N GLN A 340 0.84 28.05 -8.83
CA GLN A 340 1.62 27.01 -9.51
C GLN A 340 0.82 25.78 -9.96
N ILE A 341 -0.47 25.66 -9.61
CA ILE A 341 -1.30 24.50 -9.95
C ILE A 341 -2.13 24.74 -11.21
N ASP A 342 -2.01 23.83 -12.17
CA ASP A 342 -2.97 23.66 -13.25
C ASP A 342 -4.13 22.76 -12.75
N PHE A 343 -5.33 23.32 -12.69
CA PHE A 343 -6.58 22.63 -12.38
C PHE A 343 -7.22 22.18 -13.69
N VAL A 344 -7.48 20.89 -13.87
CA VAL A 344 -7.98 20.34 -15.15
C VAL A 344 -9.20 19.46 -14.93
N LEU A 345 -10.33 19.81 -15.54
CA LEU A 345 -11.56 19.02 -15.54
C LEU A 345 -11.71 18.27 -16.87
N TYR A 346 -11.93 16.97 -16.77
CA TYR A 346 -12.29 16.05 -17.86
C TYR A 346 -13.71 15.54 -17.61
N ALA A 347 -14.72 16.20 -18.20
CA ALA A 347 -16.11 15.85 -17.97
C ALA A 347 -17.01 16.29 -19.15
N THR A 348 -18.19 15.68 -19.28
CA THR A 348 -19.20 16.11 -20.24
C THR A 348 -19.70 17.53 -19.94
N LYS A 349 -20.24 18.19 -20.97
CA LYS A 349 -20.72 19.58 -20.91
C LYS A 349 -21.78 19.85 -19.84
N ASP A 350 -22.54 18.82 -19.48
CA ASP A 350 -23.65 18.82 -18.51
C ASP A 350 -23.24 18.33 -17.11
N PHE A 351 -21.95 18.03 -16.88
CA PHE A 351 -21.44 17.58 -15.58
C PHE A 351 -21.73 18.58 -14.47
N LEU A 352 -22.13 18.05 -13.30
CA LEU A 352 -22.40 18.81 -12.10
C LEU A 352 -21.49 18.37 -10.95
N PRO A 353 -21.04 19.26 -10.05
CA PRO A 353 -21.23 20.72 -10.09
C PRO A 353 -20.57 21.40 -11.30
N GLU A 354 -21.06 22.58 -11.69
CA GLU A 354 -20.58 23.29 -12.88
C GLU A 354 -19.10 23.70 -12.75
N LYS A 355 -18.39 23.76 -13.89
CA LYS A 355 -16.93 23.89 -13.94
C LYS A 355 -16.33 25.17 -13.33
N LYS A 356 -17.00 26.33 -13.43
CA LYS A 356 -16.57 27.54 -12.71
C LYS A 356 -16.87 27.43 -11.21
N ALA A 357 -18.00 26.85 -10.82
CA ALA A 357 -18.31 26.60 -9.40
C ALA A 357 -17.29 25.65 -8.75
N LEU A 358 -16.89 24.59 -9.46
CA LEU A 358 -15.81 23.67 -9.04
C LEU A 358 -14.48 24.40 -8.87
N TYR A 359 -14.08 25.20 -9.86
CA TYR A 359 -12.82 25.94 -9.79
C TYR A 359 -12.82 26.99 -8.67
N ALA A 360 -13.93 27.71 -8.44
CA ALA A 360 -14.06 28.70 -7.39
C ALA A 360 -13.93 28.07 -5.99
N GLU A 361 -14.61 26.95 -5.75
CA GLU A 361 -14.49 26.21 -4.48
C GLU A 361 -13.11 25.54 -4.34
N PHE A 362 -12.51 25.04 -5.43
CA PHE A 362 -11.12 24.56 -5.42
C PHE A 362 -10.15 25.67 -4.98
N SER A 363 -10.26 26.87 -5.56
CA SER A 363 -9.43 28.02 -5.17
C SER A 363 -9.63 28.36 -3.70
N LYS A 364 -10.88 28.48 -3.24
CA LYS A 364 -11.21 28.79 -1.84
C LYS A 364 -10.67 27.75 -0.85
N ASN A 365 -10.74 26.47 -1.21
CA ASN A 365 -10.22 25.39 -0.38
C ASN A 365 -8.68 25.34 -0.41
N TYR A 366 -8.04 25.56 -1.57
CA TYR A 366 -6.59 25.80 -1.67
C TYR A 366 -6.17 26.97 -0.76
N ASP A 367 -6.82 28.13 -0.89
CA ASP A 367 -6.54 29.35 -0.15
C ASP A 367 -6.80 29.20 1.36
N THR A 368 -7.61 28.23 1.77
CA THR A 368 -7.81 27.90 3.18
C THR A 368 -6.71 26.96 3.68
N LEU A 369 -6.43 25.86 2.96
CA LEU A 369 -5.44 24.87 3.39
C LEU A 369 -4.00 25.40 3.33
N GLU A 370 -3.65 26.26 2.36
CA GLU A 370 -2.30 26.85 2.27
C GLU A 370 -1.93 27.67 3.51
N LYS A 371 -2.90 28.36 4.13
CA LYS A 371 -2.73 29.13 5.39
C LYS A 371 -2.37 28.25 6.58
N HIS A 372 -2.78 26.97 6.57
CA HIS A 372 -2.52 26.02 7.65
C HIS A 372 -1.32 25.10 7.35
N PHE A 373 -1.11 24.70 6.09
CA PHE A 373 -0.18 23.64 5.70
C PHE A 373 1.03 24.15 4.89
N GLY A 374 1.07 25.43 4.50
CA GLY A 374 2.03 25.94 3.51
C GLY A 374 1.68 25.46 2.09
N LYS A 375 2.64 25.50 1.17
CA LYS A 375 2.39 25.09 -0.23
C LYS A 375 2.19 23.57 -0.37
N PRO A 376 1.31 23.09 -1.27
CA PRO A 376 1.18 21.68 -1.60
C PRO A 376 2.40 21.16 -2.38
N LEU A 377 2.48 19.83 -2.54
CA LEU A 377 3.65 19.17 -3.15
C LEU A 377 3.61 19.16 -4.69
N GLY A 378 2.44 19.27 -5.31
CA GLY A 378 2.24 19.13 -6.75
C GLY A 378 1.87 20.43 -7.48
N SER A 379 2.02 20.41 -8.80
CA SER A 379 1.63 21.47 -9.75
C SER A 379 0.40 21.10 -10.59
N TYR A 380 -0.27 19.99 -10.28
CA TYR A 380 -1.43 19.49 -11.03
C TYR A 380 -2.55 19.00 -10.10
N PHE A 381 -3.79 19.37 -10.42
CA PHE A 381 -4.99 18.81 -9.79
C PHE A 381 -6.04 18.52 -10.88
N GLY A 382 -6.20 17.24 -11.23
CA GLY A 382 -7.20 16.81 -12.20
C GLY A 382 -8.51 16.37 -11.55
N ILE A 383 -9.61 16.47 -12.28
CA ILE A 383 -10.89 15.80 -11.99
C ILE A 383 -11.31 15.06 -13.27
N VAL A 384 -11.72 13.80 -13.15
CA VAL A 384 -12.39 13.05 -14.23
C VAL A 384 -13.79 12.62 -13.82
N GLN A 385 -14.72 12.64 -14.76
CA GLN A 385 -16.05 12.05 -14.66
C GLN A 385 -16.03 10.61 -15.20
N ASP A 386 -16.02 9.62 -14.31
CA ASP A 386 -16.25 8.21 -14.65
C ASP A 386 -17.76 7.96 -14.84
N ARG A 387 -18.23 8.14 -16.09
CA ARG A 387 -19.63 7.88 -16.49
C ARG A 387 -20.08 6.42 -16.32
N SER A 388 -19.17 5.48 -16.03
CA SER A 388 -19.57 4.11 -15.73
C SER A 388 -20.22 3.99 -14.33
N ASN A 389 -19.93 4.93 -13.45
CA ASN A 389 -20.17 4.87 -12.01
C ASN A 389 -21.24 5.89 -11.60
N GLY A 390 -22.13 5.55 -10.66
CA GLY A 390 -23.20 6.48 -10.21
C GLY A 390 -22.65 7.73 -9.52
N ASP A 391 -23.49 8.67 -9.11
CA ASP A 391 -23.04 9.98 -8.60
C ASP A 391 -22.04 9.95 -7.43
N GLY A 392 -21.21 10.99 -7.34
CA GLY A 392 -20.40 11.36 -6.18
C GLY A 392 -18.89 11.39 -6.42
N TRP A 393 -18.15 12.05 -5.51
CA TRP A 393 -16.69 11.93 -5.39
C TRP A 393 -16.36 10.52 -4.92
N LYS A 394 -15.51 9.78 -5.66
CA LYS A 394 -15.27 8.35 -5.47
C LYS A 394 -13.98 8.04 -4.73
N ASN A 395 -12.88 8.55 -5.26
CA ASN A 395 -11.53 8.43 -4.71
C ASN A 395 -10.58 9.37 -5.46
N ARG A 396 -9.48 9.76 -4.82
CA ARG A 396 -8.27 10.23 -5.51
C ARG A 396 -7.48 9.07 -6.11
N SER A 397 -6.75 9.34 -7.18
CA SER A 397 -5.68 8.51 -7.74
C SER A 397 -4.54 9.44 -8.14
N ASN A 398 -3.42 9.37 -7.43
CA ASN A 398 -2.25 10.26 -7.60
C ASN A 398 -2.64 11.76 -7.61
N SER A 399 -2.56 12.44 -8.76
CA SER A 399 -2.86 13.88 -8.89
C SER A 399 -4.29 14.17 -9.39
N VAL A 400 -5.19 13.16 -9.39
CA VAL A 400 -6.51 13.22 -10.01
C VAL A 400 -7.62 12.73 -9.07
N VAL A 401 -8.74 13.43 -9.02
CA VAL A 401 -9.97 13.02 -8.33
C VAL A 401 -10.93 12.36 -9.32
N VAL A 402 -11.51 11.23 -8.93
CA VAL A 402 -12.54 10.53 -9.70
C VAL A 402 -13.91 10.93 -9.16
N ALA A 403 -14.73 11.55 -10.00
CA ALA A 403 -16.18 11.63 -9.82
C ALA A 403 -16.86 10.49 -10.60
N GLY A 404 -18.09 10.14 -10.25
CA GLY A 404 -18.94 9.32 -11.13
C GLY A 404 -19.58 10.14 -12.25
N GLU A 405 -20.76 9.73 -12.70
CA GLU A 405 -21.61 10.44 -13.68
C GLU A 405 -21.75 11.94 -13.34
N LYS A 406 -21.91 12.25 -12.05
CA LYS A 406 -21.79 13.61 -11.47
C LYS A 406 -20.91 13.56 -10.22
N GLY A 407 -20.40 14.72 -9.80
CA GLY A 407 -19.81 14.92 -8.48
C GLY A 407 -20.85 14.89 -7.35
N SER A 408 -20.44 15.23 -6.13
CA SER A 408 -21.36 15.38 -4.98
C SER A 408 -21.39 16.82 -4.46
N SER A 409 -22.12 17.04 -3.36
CA SER A 409 -22.02 18.27 -2.56
C SER A 409 -20.55 18.59 -2.27
N LEU A 410 -20.15 19.83 -2.55
CA LEU A 410 -18.78 20.30 -2.33
C LEU A 410 -18.47 20.39 -0.83
N ILE A 411 -19.38 21.04 -0.11
CA ILE A 411 -19.38 21.21 1.34
C ILE A 411 -20.84 21.27 1.84
N ARG A 412 -21.09 20.78 3.06
CA ARG A 412 -22.42 20.79 3.70
C ARG A 412 -22.31 20.72 5.23
N ASP A 413 -23.33 21.21 5.92
CA ASP A 413 -23.51 21.10 7.37
C ASP A 413 -24.37 19.90 7.80
N LYS A 414 -25.30 19.43 6.95
CA LYS A 414 -26.32 18.42 7.26
C LYS A 414 -26.38 17.30 6.19
N PRO A 415 -26.93 16.10 6.52
CA PRO A 415 -27.35 15.65 7.86
C PRO A 415 -26.15 15.41 8.79
N THR A 416 -24.96 15.22 8.24
CA THR A 416 -23.68 15.30 8.92
C THR A 416 -22.77 16.30 8.19
N PRO A 417 -21.98 17.13 8.91
CA PRO A 417 -21.06 18.06 8.28
C PRO A 417 -20.01 17.29 7.49
N ARG A 418 -19.75 17.67 6.23
CA ARG A 418 -18.68 17.11 5.37
C ARG A 418 -18.20 18.16 4.37
N ALA A 419 -16.93 18.10 4.01
CA ALA A 419 -16.31 18.88 2.95
C ALA A 419 -15.59 17.93 1.96
N THR A 420 -16.31 16.94 1.44
CA THR A 420 -15.70 15.81 0.69
C THR A 420 -14.89 16.23 -0.52
N PHE A 421 -15.28 17.27 -1.27
CA PHE A 421 -14.41 17.79 -2.34
C PHE A 421 -13.11 18.39 -1.79
N GLY A 422 -13.19 19.08 -0.65
CA GLY A 422 -12.06 19.61 0.10
C GLY A 422 -11.13 18.54 0.71
N HIS A 423 -11.69 17.39 1.09
CA HIS A 423 -10.93 16.20 1.50
C HIS A 423 -10.01 15.73 0.37
N GLU A 424 -10.56 15.53 -0.83
CA GLU A 424 -9.81 15.11 -2.01
C GLU A 424 -8.72 16.13 -2.39
N ILE A 425 -8.97 17.43 -2.19
CA ILE A 425 -7.99 18.51 -2.36
C ILE A 425 -6.84 18.40 -1.32
N ALA A 426 -7.15 18.10 -0.05
CA ALA A 426 -6.17 18.06 1.04
C ALA A 426 -5.06 17.01 0.84
N HIS A 427 -5.34 15.91 0.12
CA HIS A 427 -4.30 14.96 -0.31
C HIS A 427 -3.23 15.56 -1.24
N GLY A 428 -3.39 16.80 -1.74
CA GLY A 428 -2.34 17.52 -2.47
C GLY A 428 -1.12 17.91 -1.61
N TRP A 429 -1.23 17.80 -0.28
CA TRP A 429 -0.17 18.11 0.67
C TRP A 429 0.61 16.89 1.14
N THR A 430 -0.02 15.74 1.38
CA THR A 430 0.68 14.59 1.96
C THR A 430 0.89 13.46 0.97
N SER A 431 2.07 12.82 1.06
CA SER A 431 2.38 11.62 0.27
C SER A 431 3.20 10.64 1.12
N PRO A 432 2.62 10.11 2.21
CA PRO A 432 3.37 9.42 3.26
C PRO A 432 3.87 8.04 2.85
N VAL A 433 4.82 7.51 3.63
CA VAL A 433 5.39 6.17 3.48
C VAL A 433 5.58 5.46 4.82
N GLY A 434 5.45 4.13 4.80
CA GLY A 434 5.72 3.27 5.95
C GLY A 434 4.59 3.22 6.98
N PRO A 435 4.89 2.90 8.25
CA PRO A 435 3.88 2.78 9.29
C PRO A 435 3.07 4.05 9.49
N ALA A 436 1.77 3.90 9.76
CA ALA A 436 0.82 4.99 9.88
C ALA A 436 0.63 5.87 8.61
N THR A 437 0.96 5.36 7.41
CA THR A 437 0.72 6.07 6.12
C THR A 437 -0.71 6.59 6.00
N ASN A 438 -1.74 5.76 6.27
CA ASN A 438 -3.14 6.18 6.08
C ASN A 438 -3.64 7.13 7.17
N PHE A 439 -3.00 7.18 8.34
CA PHE A 439 -3.21 8.27 9.30
C PHE A 439 -2.72 9.62 8.73
N LEU A 440 -1.52 9.66 8.14
CA LEU A 440 -0.96 10.85 7.50
C LEU A 440 -1.63 11.23 6.17
N MET A 441 -2.46 10.35 5.60
CA MET A 441 -3.18 10.57 4.33
C MET A 441 -4.67 10.86 4.58
N GLU A 442 -5.42 9.88 5.06
CA GLU A 442 -6.87 9.95 5.29
C GLU A 442 -7.22 10.70 6.57
N GLY A 443 -6.44 10.49 7.64
CA GLY A 443 -6.61 11.20 8.91
C GLY A 443 -6.31 12.70 8.77
N TRP A 444 -5.27 13.04 7.99
CA TRP A 444 -4.93 14.41 7.60
C TRP A 444 -6.04 15.06 6.76
N ALA A 445 -6.51 14.39 5.70
CA ALA A 445 -7.55 14.92 4.83
C ALA A 445 -8.92 15.06 5.54
N THR A 446 -9.27 14.12 6.41
CA THR A 446 -10.47 14.21 7.26
C THR A 446 -10.37 15.34 8.29
N TYR A 447 -9.19 15.59 8.87
CA TYR A 447 -8.98 16.78 9.72
C TYR A 447 -9.00 18.08 8.90
N ALA A 448 -8.51 18.07 7.66
CA ALA A 448 -8.63 19.21 6.76
C ALA A 448 -10.09 19.57 6.46
N GLU A 449 -11.02 18.60 6.39
CA GLU A 449 -12.46 18.90 6.29
C GLU A 449 -12.95 19.79 7.44
N SER A 450 -12.45 19.64 8.68
CA SER A 450 -12.89 20.51 9.79
C SER A 450 -12.43 21.96 9.64
N LEU A 451 -11.26 22.19 9.04
CA LEU A 451 -10.77 23.54 8.72
C LEU A 451 -11.63 24.21 7.64
N LEU A 452 -12.04 23.44 6.63
CA LEU A 452 -12.89 23.92 5.53
C LEU A 452 -14.34 24.14 5.99
N LEU A 453 -14.88 23.25 6.83
CA LEU A 453 -16.18 23.45 7.48
C LEU A 453 -16.15 24.70 8.37
N SER A 454 -15.10 24.88 9.16
CA SER A 454 -14.93 26.07 10.00
C SER A 454 -14.80 27.37 9.20
N SER A 455 -14.25 27.35 7.97
CA SER A 455 -14.14 28.55 7.14
C SER A 455 -15.46 28.99 6.49
N VAL A 456 -16.50 28.15 6.55
CA VAL A 456 -17.84 28.42 6.00
C VAL A 456 -18.91 28.56 7.09
N TYR A 457 -18.84 27.76 8.16
CA TYR A 457 -19.88 27.70 9.20
C TYR A 457 -19.41 28.17 10.59
N GLY A 458 -18.13 28.53 10.74
CA GLY A 458 -17.53 28.91 12.03
C GLY A 458 -17.20 27.72 12.94
N ASP A 459 -16.48 27.98 14.04
CA ASP A 459 -15.87 26.95 14.89
C ASP A 459 -16.87 25.93 15.50
N SER A 460 -18.14 26.31 15.70
CA SER A 460 -19.16 25.43 16.30
C SER A 460 -19.43 24.17 15.48
N ILE A 461 -19.25 24.21 14.15
CA ILE A 461 -19.43 23.04 13.28
C ILE A 461 -18.40 21.95 13.54
N VAL A 462 -17.22 22.30 14.07
CA VAL A 462 -16.08 21.40 14.27
C VAL A 462 -16.40 20.36 15.35
N HIS A 463 -17.09 20.76 16.42
CA HIS A 463 -17.55 19.82 17.45
C HIS A 463 -18.56 18.83 16.86
N THR A 464 -19.55 19.29 16.09
CA THR A 464 -20.53 18.43 15.39
C THR A 464 -19.85 17.47 14.42
N PHE A 465 -18.83 17.94 13.68
CA PHE A 465 -18.04 17.11 12.79
C PHE A 465 -17.30 15.99 13.54
N PHE A 466 -16.53 16.32 14.59
CA PHE A 466 -15.78 15.30 15.33
C PHE A 466 -16.68 14.35 16.12
N GLN A 467 -17.84 14.80 16.63
CA GLN A 467 -18.86 13.89 17.16
C GLN A 467 -19.35 12.90 16.09
N SER A 468 -19.60 13.34 14.85
CA SER A 468 -19.94 12.41 13.77
C SER A 468 -18.80 11.42 13.51
N GLN A 469 -17.53 11.83 13.60
CA GLN A 469 -16.39 10.90 13.48
C GLN A 469 -16.27 9.93 14.66
N LYS A 470 -16.66 10.34 15.88
CA LYS A 470 -16.73 9.44 17.05
C LYS A 470 -17.80 8.37 16.83
N GLN A 471 -18.98 8.75 16.31
CA GLN A 471 -20.04 7.80 15.96
C GLN A 471 -19.65 6.89 14.79
N ASN A 472 -18.95 7.41 13.77
CA ASN A 472 -18.40 6.60 12.68
C ASN A 472 -17.43 5.52 13.19
N TYR A 473 -16.57 5.85 14.16
CA TYR A 473 -15.65 4.87 14.76
C TYR A 473 -16.38 3.72 15.49
N LEU A 474 -17.41 4.07 16.28
CA LEU A 474 -18.20 3.10 17.05
C LEU A 474 -19.09 2.23 16.13
N ASN A 475 -19.82 2.86 15.21
CA ASN A 475 -20.72 2.17 14.29
C ASN A 475 -19.96 1.31 13.25
N GLY A 476 -18.78 1.75 12.82
CA GLY A 476 -17.86 0.97 11.98
C GLY A 476 -17.19 -0.20 12.72
N LYS A 477 -17.38 -0.33 14.04
CA LYS A 477 -16.80 -1.38 14.90
C LYS A 477 -15.28 -1.50 14.76
N PHE A 478 -14.57 -0.37 14.60
CA PHE A 478 -13.11 -0.40 14.39
C PHE A 478 -12.32 -0.76 15.66
N ASN A 479 -12.92 -0.61 16.86
CA ASN A 479 -12.27 -0.90 18.14
C ASN A 479 -11.81 -2.37 18.25
N GLY A 480 -10.53 -2.57 18.53
CA GLY A 480 -9.89 -3.87 18.69
C GLY A 480 -9.41 -4.51 17.37
N ASN A 481 -9.94 -4.06 16.22
CA ASN A 481 -9.68 -4.68 14.93
C ASN A 481 -8.35 -4.24 14.28
N LYS A 482 -8.14 -2.92 14.11
CA LYS A 482 -6.96 -2.36 13.43
C LYS A 482 -6.39 -1.16 14.18
N SER A 483 -5.06 -1.09 14.24
CA SER A 483 -4.31 0.09 14.68
C SER A 483 -3.94 0.96 13.49
N LEU A 484 -3.81 2.27 13.71
CA LEU A 484 -3.42 3.22 12.66
C LEU A 484 -2.02 2.92 12.10
N TRP A 485 -1.13 2.37 12.94
CA TRP A 485 0.23 1.95 12.58
C TRP A 485 0.28 0.93 11.43
N GLU A 486 -0.72 0.04 11.32
CA GLU A 486 -0.75 -1.11 10.40
C GLU A 486 -2.01 -1.16 9.50
N ASP A 487 -2.66 -0.01 9.31
CA ASP A 487 -3.87 0.17 8.50
C ASP A 487 -3.57 0.29 6.99
N TYR A 488 -2.59 -0.44 6.46
CA TYR A 488 -2.12 -0.31 5.07
C TYR A 488 -3.22 -0.53 4.01
N SER A 489 -4.25 -1.30 4.33
CA SER A 489 -5.40 -1.58 3.47
C SER A 489 -6.52 -0.51 3.55
N ASN A 490 -6.31 0.58 4.29
CA ASN A 490 -7.30 1.62 4.60
C ASN A 490 -8.67 1.05 5.03
N SER A 491 -8.71 0.44 6.23
CA SER A 491 -9.92 -0.21 6.76
C SER A 491 -11.01 0.75 7.24
N GLY A 492 -10.89 2.05 6.99
CA GLY A 492 -11.81 3.09 7.46
C GLY A 492 -11.42 3.72 8.80
N VAL A 493 -10.61 3.03 9.62
CA VAL A 493 -10.20 3.52 10.95
C VAL A 493 -9.39 4.82 10.89
N SER A 494 -8.63 5.02 9.80
CA SER A 494 -7.81 6.22 9.57
C SER A 494 -8.64 7.50 9.41
N TYR A 495 -9.83 7.46 8.81
CA TYR A 495 -10.72 8.63 8.74
C TYR A 495 -11.16 9.06 10.14
N SER A 496 -11.74 8.13 10.91
CA SER A 496 -12.36 8.46 12.20
C SER A 496 -11.34 8.60 13.33
N LYS A 497 -10.58 7.54 13.67
CA LYS A 497 -9.60 7.60 14.77
C LYS A 497 -8.41 8.48 14.40
N GLY A 498 -7.99 8.47 13.14
CA GLY A 498 -6.84 9.26 12.68
C GLY A 498 -7.09 10.77 12.76
N SER A 499 -8.23 11.26 12.27
CA SER A 499 -8.57 12.70 12.39
C SER A 499 -8.75 13.16 13.83
N TRP A 500 -9.33 12.32 14.69
CA TRP A 500 -9.40 12.59 16.13
C TRP A 500 -8.01 12.75 16.77
N VAL A 501 -6.97 12.06 16.31
CA VAL A 501 -5.59 12.27 16.78
C VAL A 501 -5.05 13.64 16.36
N PHE A 502 -5.37 14.14 15.16
CA PHE A 502 -5.06 15.53 14.79
C PHE A 502 -5.85 16.54 15.63
N TYR A 503 -7.12 16.30 15.92
CA TYR A 503 -7.96 17.18 16.75
C TYR A 503 -7.49 17.25 18.22
N MET A 504 -7.19 16.11 18.83
CA MET A 504 -6.57 16.04 20.17
C MET A 504 -5.18 16.67 20.21
N LEU A 505 -4.48 16.73 19.09
CA LEU A 505 -3.19 17.41 18.95
C LEU A 505 -3.38 18.93 18.79
N GLU A 506 -4.38 19.39 18.04
CA GLU A 506 -4.74 20.82 17.97
C GLU A 506 -5.06 21.37 19.36
N HIS A 507 -5.91 20.70 20.14
CA HIS A 507 -6.25 21.12 21.52
C HIS A 507 -5.04 21.14 22.46
N GLN A 508 -4.02 20.32 22.23
CA GLN A 508 -2.78 20.30 23.02
C GLN A 508 -1.74 21.34 22.61
N LEU A 509 -1.76 21.79 21.35
CA LEU A 509 -0.79 22.74 20.81
C LEU A 509 -1.36 24.17 20.73
N GLY A 510 -2.67 24.30 20.52
CA GLY A 510 -3.35 25.50 20.04
C GLY A 510 -3.21 25.67 18.52
N LYS A 511 -4.28 26.17 17.86
CA LYS A 511 -4.39 26.36 16.39
C LYS A 511 -3.13 26.91 15.72
N LYS A 512 -2.51 27.96 16.27
CA LYS A 512 -1.27 28.58 15.73
C LYS A 512 -0.12 27.57 15.62
N ASN A 513 0.09 26.78 16.67
CA ASN A 513 1.13 25.77 16.72
C ASN A 513 0.76 24.54 15.88
N MET A 514 -0.53 24.20 15.78
CA MET A 514 -0.99 23.15 14.87
C MET A 514 -0.67 23.48 13.39
N SER A 515 -0.98 24.70 12.94
CA SER A 515 -0.55 25.17 11.60
C SER A 515 0.97 25.16 11.45
N ALA A 516 1.73 25.60 12.47
CA ALA A 516 3.19 25.59 12.42
C ALA A 516 3.75 24.16 12.32
N LEU A 517 3.18 23.18 13.03
CA LEU A 517 3.49 21.76 12.91
C LEU A 517 3.25 21.28 11.48
N MET A 518 2.05 21.48 10.95
CA MET A 518 1.67 20.96 9.64
C MET A 518 2.53 21.57 8.54
N ALA A 519 2.72 22.90 8.52
CA ALA A 519 3.60 23.58 7.58
C ALA A 519 5.09 23.17 7.72
N ASN A 520 5.57 22.83 8.93
CA ASN A 520 6.93 22.32 9.12
C ASN A 520 7.08 20.86 8.67
N PHE A 521 6.05 20.02 8.83
CA PHE A 521 6.05 18.64 8.35
C PHE A 521 6.11 18.59 6.81
N ILE A 522 5.27 19.36 6.12
CA ILE A 522 5.29 19.49 4.65
C ILE A 522 6.66 19.97 4.17
N ARG A 523 7.18 21.06 4.76
CA ARG A 523 8.48 21.64 4.40
C ARG A 523 9.68 20.73 4.71
N SER A 524 9.51 19.69 5.54
CA SER A 524 10.61 18.78 5.89
C SER A 524 10.99 17.80 4.78
N GLY A 525 10.11 17.58 3.79
CA GLY A 525 10.29 16.58 2.71
C GLY A 525 10.19 15.12 3.17
N ASP A 526 10.60 14.81 4.39
CA ASP A 526 10.40 13.52 5.05
C ASP A 526 8.93 13.37 5.50
N GLN A 527 8.15 12.63 4.71
CA GLN A 527 6.73 12.34 4.93
C GLN A 527 6.48 11.10 5.82
N SER A 528 7.46 10.67 6.62
CA SER A 528 7.31 9.57 7.58
C SER A 528 6.61 9.98 8.88
N VAL A 529 6.01 8.99 9.58
CA VAL A 529 5.47 9.19 10.93
C VAL A 529 6.55 9.63 11.93
N GLN A 530 7.79 9.20 11.76
CA GLN A 530 8.93 9.66 12.56
C GLN A 530 9.19 11.15 12.34
N SER A 531 9.08 11.67 11.12
CA SER A 531 9.16 13.11 10.87
C SER A 531 8.04 13.88 11.55
N PHE A 532 6.80 13.39 11.44
CA PHE A 532 5.65 14.00 12.10
C PHE A 532 5.83 14.07 13.63
N ILE A 533 6.33 13.01 14.27
CA ILE A 533 6.65 12.97 15.71
C ILE A 533 7.76 13.99 16.06
N ARG A 534 8.83 14.08 15.25
CA ARG A 534 9.92 15.06 15.45
C ARG A 534 9.43 16.50 15.35
N GLN A 535 8.62 16.84 14.33
CA GLN A 535 8.06 18.20 14.22
C GLN A 535 7.06 18.50 15.33
N SER A 536 6.22 17.53 15.73
CA SER A 536 5.28 17.67 16.85
C SER A 536 6.02 17.96 18.16
N SER A 537 7.11 17.25 18.39
CA SER A 537 7.95 17.45 19.59
C SER A 537 8.67 18.80 19.56
N ARG A 538 9.20 19.20 18.40
CA ARG A 538 9.84 20.51 18.19
C ARG A 538 8.89 21.69 18.43
N VAL A 539 7.65 21.60 17.95
CA VAL A 539 6.66 22.69 18.05
C VAL A 539 6.00 22.74 19.43
N SER A 540 5.84 21.61 20.12
CA SER A 540 5.29 21.56 21.48
C SER A 540 6.30 21.87 22.60
N GLY A 541 7.60 21.86 22.29
CA GLY A 541 8.67 22.01 23.29
C GLY A 541 8.86 20.81 24.22
N LYS A 542 8.20 19.67 23.95
CA LYS A 542 8.23 18.44 24.78
C LYS A 542 8.24 17.19 23.89
N ASN A 543 8.55 16.03 24.45
CA ASN A 543 8.45 14.77 23.69
C ASN A 543 6.97 14.41 23.45
N MET A 544 6.54 14.38 22.18
CA MET A 544 5.18 14.00 21.78
C MET A 544 5.05 12.52 21.39
N GLU A 545 6.14 11.75 21.37
CA GLU A 545 6.12 10.32 21.05
C GLU A 545 5.20 9.50 21.97
N PRO A 546 5.15 9.68 23.30
CA PRO A 546 4.26 8.89 24.17
C PRO A 546 2.77 9.10 23.86
N PHE A 547 2.38 10.34 23.53
CA PHE A 547 1.06 10.66 23.00
C PHE A 547 0.85 9.91 21.68
N LEU A 548 1.63 10.24 20.65
CA LEU A 548 1.40 9.74 19.29
C LEU A 548 1.47 8.21 19.19
N PHE A 549 2.44 7.54 19.83
CA PHE A 549 2.55 6.09 19.79
C PHE A 549 1.39 5.36 20.48
N SER A 550 0.89 5.85 21.63
CA SER A 550 -0.23 5.17 22.30
C SER A 550 -1.49 5.17 21.43
N TRP A 551 -1.84 6.32 20.84
CA TRP A 551 -2.95 6.42 19.91
C TRP A 551 -2.75 5.67 18.59
N LEU A 552 -1.55 5.75 17.98
CA LEU A 552 -1.30 5.15 16.67
C LEU A 552 -1.15 3.61 16.72
N LYS A 553 -0.53 3.07 17.77
CA LYS A 553 -0.22 1.63 17.86
C LYS A 553 -1.33 0.81 18.50
N SER A 554 -2.12 1.38 19.41
CA SER A 554 -3.30 0.68 19.94
C SER A 554 -4.38 0.49 18.86
N LYS A 555 -5.08 -0.65 18.93
CA LYS A 555 -6.26 -0.95 18.10
C LYS A 555 -7.56 -0.36 18.66
N GLU A 556 -7.52 0.24 19.84
CA GLU A 556 -8.70 0.65 20.61
C GLU A 556 -8.72 2.16 20.87
N ILE A 557 -9.70 2.63 21.64
CA ILE A 557 -9.73 3.96 22.27
C ILE A 557 -9.87 3.78 23.80
N PRO A 558 -9.49 4.76 24.63
CA PRO A 558 -9.61 4.63 26.08
C PRO A 558 -11.04 4.29 26.53
N VAL A 559 -11.15 3.26 27.37
CA VAL A 559 -12.33 2.99 28.19
C VAL A 559 -12.00 3.46 29.61
N LEU A 560 -12.69 4.51 30.07
CA LEU A 560 -12.43 5.14 31.36
C LEU A 560 -13.52 4.80 32.38
N ALA A 561 -13.09 4.30 33.54
CA ALA A 561 -13.92 4.30 34.75
C ALA A 561 -13.53 5.52 35.62
N ILE A 562 -14.51 6.22 36.18
CA ILE A 562 -14.29 7.39 37.05
C ILE A 562 -15.06 7.18 38.35
N GLN A 563 -14.36 7.24 39.47
CA GLN A 563 -14.92 7.09 40.82
C GLN A 563 -14.79 8.42 41.58
N GLN A 564 -15.92 8.96 42.04
CA GLN A 564 -15.96 10.18 42.84
C GLN A 564 -15.94 9.85 44.34
N SER A 565 -15.02 10.47 45.06
CA SER A 565 -14.99 10.60 46.51
C SER A 565 -15.13 12.08 46.88
N ALA A 566 -15.45 12.40 48.15
CA ALA A 566 -15.78 13.76 48.58
C ALA A 566 -14.78 14.84 48.14
N LYS A 567 -13.47 14.54 48.08
CA LYS A 567 -12.40 15.47 47.64
C LYS A 567 -11.45 14.88 46.58
N GLN A 568 -11.88 13.85 45.85
CA GLN A 568 -11.02 13.18 44.87
C GLN A 568 -11.83 12.57 43.72
N LEU A 569 -11.32 12.68 42.50
CA LEU A 569 -11.70 11.78 41.40
C LEU A 569 -10.57 10.77 41.16
N LYS A 570 -10.93 9.49 41.06
CA LYS A 570 -10.05 8.39 40.64
C LYS A 570 -10.43 7.96 39.22
N ILE A 571 -9.48 8.06 38.29
CA ILE A 571 -9.66 7.76 36.86
C ILE A 571 -8.86 6.50 36.52
N SER A 572 -9.48 5.49 35.92
CA SER A 572 -8.83 4.21 35.61
C SER A 572 -9.04 3.76 34.16
N GLN A 573 -7.94 3.57 33.41
CA GLN A 573 -7.95 3.05 32.04
C GLN A 573 -8.13 1.52 32.05
N GLN A 574 -9.25 1.02 31.52
CA GLN A 574 -9.53 -0.42 31.56
C GLN A 574 -8.62 -1.21 30.60
N ASN A 575 -8.41 -0.68 29.39
CA ASN A 575 -7.69 -1.30 28.27
C ASN A 575 -6.26 -0.75 28.11
N ASP A 576 -5.73 -0.59 26.89
CA ASP A 576 -4.39 -0.07 26.63
C ASP A 576 -4.11 1.25 27.38
N ILE A 577 -2.85 1.50 27.75
CA ILE A 577 -2.46 2.77 28.38
C ILE A 577 -2.32 3.82 27.29
N PHE A 578 -3.27 4.75 27.23
CA PHE A 578 -3.15 5.95 26.42
C PHE A 578 -2.52 7.09 27.23
N VAL A 579 -1.85 8.00 26.53
CA VAL A 579 -1.31 9.25 27.08
C VAL A 579 -2.13 10.41 26.49
N PHE A 580 -2.74 11.24 27.33
CA PHE A 580 -3.50 12.43 26.94
C PHE A 580 -3.86 13.32 28.15
N PRO A 581 -4.03 14.64 27.98
CA PRO A 581 -4.67 15.47 29.00
C PRO A 581 -6.20 15.28 28.97
N LEU A 582 -6.82 15.20 30.14
CA LEU A 582 -8.26 15.11 30.32
C LEU A 582 -8.75 16.27 31.18
N GLU A 583 -9.72 17.03 30.67
CA GLU A 583 -10.32 18.17 31.36
C GLU A 583 -11.54 17.74 32.19
N PHE A 584 -11.74 18.39 33.33
CA PHE A 584 -12.87 18.20 34.23
C PHE A 584 -13.43 19.55 34.64
N LYS A 585 -14.75 19.74 34.48
CA LYS A 585 -15.49 20.85 35.09
C LYS A 585 -16.24 20.31 36.30
N LEU A 586 -15.89 20.80 37.48
CA LEU A 586 -16.42 20.35 38.77
C LEU A 586 -17.39 21.39 39.32
N LYS A 587 -18.45 20.94 39.99
CA LYS A 587 -19.28 21.75 40.89
C LYS A 587 -18.97 21.32 42.32
N LEU A 588 -18.69 22.28 43.19
CA LEU A 588 -18.47 22.06 44.61
C LEU A 588 -19.76 22.26 45.40
N LYS A 589 -19.84 21.66 46.61
CA LYS A 589 -21.03 21.74 47.49
C LYS A 589 -21.38 23.14 48.00
N ASP A 590 -20.45 24.10 47.90
CA ASP A 590 -20.67 25.53 48.19
C ASP A 590 -21.25 26.30 46.98
N GLY A 591 -21.41 25.63 45.83
CA GLY A 591 -21.89 26.21 44.58
C GLY A 591 -20.78 26.70 43.63
N ALA A 592 -19.51 26.68 44.05
CA ALA A 592 -18.40 27.10 43.20
C ALA A 592 -18.11 26.11 42.06
N TYR A 593 -17.52 26.60 40.98
CA TYR A 593 -17.08 25.78 39.85
C TYR A 593 -15.56 25.82 39.69
N LEU A 594 -14.96 24.66 39.43
CA LEU A 594 -13.53 24.52 39.12
C LEU A 594 -13.34 23.86 37.75
N ASN A 595 -12.39 24.34 36.97
CA ASN A 595 -11.83 23.59 35.86
C ASN A 595 -10.48 22.98 36.29
N LYS A 596 -10.29 21.68 36.03
CA LYS A 596 -9.06 20.93 36.35
C LYS A 596 -8.62 20.14 35.12
N VAL A 597 -7.32 19.98 34.92
CA VAL A 597 -6.76 19.14 33.84
C VAL A 597 -5.84 18.09 34.45
N VAL A 598 -6.00 16.85 34.01
CA VAL A 598 -5.26 15.68 34.48
C VAL A 598 -4.50 15.08 33.30
N ASN A 599 -3.19 14.94 33.39
CA ASN A 599 -2.42 14.18 32.40
C ASN A 599 -2.59 12.69 32.68
N ILE A 600 -3.45 12.03 31.92
CA ILE A 600 -3.60 10.57 31.91
C ILE A 600 -2.36 9.99 31.21
N ASN A 601 -1.61 9.12 31.91
CA ASN A 601 -0.40 8.48 31.37
C ASN A 601 -0.15 7.05 31.91
N SER A 602 -1.07 6.52 32.72
CA SER A 602 -0.92 5.25 33.43
C SER A 602 -2.28 4.53 33.54
N LYS A 603 -2.31 3.36 34.19
CA LYS A 603 -3.57 2.62 34.46
C LYS A 603 -4.51 3.35 35.42
N GLU A 604 -3.99 4.16 36.35
CA GLU A 604 -4.79 4.84 37.37
C GLU A 604 -4.21 6.23 37.70
N GLN A 605 -5.07 7.24 37.66
CA GLN A 605 -4.71 8.63 37.93
C GLN A 605 -5.65 9.23 38.97
N LEU A 606 -5.11 9.96 39.95
CA LEU A 606 -5.89 10.64 40.99
C LEU A 606 -5.88 12.15 40.77
N LEU A 607 -7.06 12.76 40.87
CA LEU A 607 -7.26 14.21 40.93
C LEU A 607 -7.77 14.58 42.32
N ASN A 608 -6.89 15.13 43.15
CA ASN A 608 -7.24 15.64 44.48
C ASN A 608 -7.76 17.08 44.39
N ILE A 609 -8.81 17.39 45.13
CA ILE A 609 -9.44 18.71 45.21
C ILE A 609 -9.25 19.26 46.63
N THR A 610 -8.62 20.43 46.75
CA THR A 610 -8.31 21.05 48.05
C THR A 610 -9.33 22.11 48.42
N GLU A 611 -9.95 22.72 47.43
CA GLU A 611 -10.79 23.92 47.55
C GLU A 611 -12.16 23.68 48.20
N GLY A 612 -12.70 22.47 48.11
CA GLY A 612 -14.00 22.12 48.68
C GLY A 612 -14.35 20.65 48.47
N GLU A 613 -15.59 20.28 48.74
CA GLU A 613 -16.11 18.94 48.41
C GLU A 613 -16.82 18.93 47.05
N ILE A 614 -16.57 17.88 46.27
CA ILE A 614 -17.18 17.68 44.94
C ILE A 614 -18.66 17.31 45.12
N GLU A 615 -19.54 18.11 44.57
CA GLU A 615 -20.95 17.78 44.40
C GLU A 615 -21.13 16.93 43.14
N SER A 616 -20.67 17.44 41.99
CA SER A 616 -20.75 16.74 40.70
C SER A 616 -19.60 17.14 39.76
N TYR A 617 -19.44 16.39 38.67
CA TYR A 617 -18.45 16.67 37.63
C TYR A 617 -19.01 16.44 36.22
N SER A 618 -18.42 17.15 35.25
CA SER A 618 -18.47 16.83 33.83
C SER A 618 -17.04 16.53 33.37
N VAL A 619 -16.85 15.40 32.69
CA VAL A 619 -15.58 14.98 32.11
C VAL A 619 -15.54 15.36 30.63
N ASP A 620 -14.45 16.01 30.22
CA ASP A 620 -14.24 16.56 28.88
C ASP A 620 -15.45 17.37 28.35
N PRO A 621 -15.83 18.46 29.04
CA PRO A 621 -17.08 19.19 28.75
C PRO A 621 -17.17 19.69 27.30
N GLU A 622 -16.03 20.06 26.72
CA GLU A 622 -15.92 20.56 25.34
C GLU A 622 -15.72 19.45 24.30
N ASN A 623 -15.66 18.18 24.73
CA ASN A 623 -15.46 16.98 23.90
C ASN A 623 -14.18 17.03 23.04
N LYS A 624 -13.04 17.33 23.68
CA LYS A 624 -11.70 17.44 23.07
C LYS A 624 -11.02 16.08 22.88
N VAL A 625 -11.51 15.00 23.50
CA VAL A 625 -10.83 13.69 23.60
C VAL A 625 -11.69 12.52 23.09
N LEU A 626 -11.08 11.59 22.34
CA LEU A 626 -11.74 10.38 21.86
C LEU A 626 -11.69 9.24 22.89
N PHE A 627 -12.67 9.18 23.80
CA PHE A 627 -12.80 8.09 24.77
C PHE A 627 -14.25 7.60 24.94
N THR A 628 -14.42 6.49 25.65
CA THR A 628 -15.70 5.98 26.15
C THR A 628 -15.67 5.87 27.67
N LEU A 629 -16.84 5.99 28.31
CA LEU A 629 -17.00 5.69 29.74
C LEU A 629 -17.44 4.23 29.93
N LYS A 630 -17.13 3.67 31.09
CA LYS A 630 -17.56 2.36 31.55
C LYS A 630 -18.90 2.43 32.29
#